data_AF-E5A4T4-F1
#
_entry.id   AF-E5A4T4-F1
#
_cell.length_a   1.000
_cell.length_b   1.000
_cell.length_c   1.000
_cell.angle_alpha   90.00
_cell.angle_beta   90.00
_cell.angle_gamma   90.00
#
_symmetry.space_group_name_H-M   'P 1'
#
loop_
_entity.id
_entity.type
_entity.pdbx_description
1 polymer ?
#
loop_
_entity_poly.entity_id
_entity_poly.type
_entity_poly.pdbx_seq_one_letter_code
_entity_poly.pdbx_strand_id
1 'polypeptide(L)'
;MALLGGSLGAKSSVRLHVINYWSARYWLRRSWGQRHLYQNPDLRQAKPTIPPKTSKTVPRTDLQAVDKIMTRSEDRERQLECKLADMTAAYNQEKASHEAEKSIVYKSRLQHRKAERSLHFMMLAAKMNHADAEVAALEEGDKFHTDHNILRTQLPSAPVDPPKRHNVSSVPTSRSNKETKDNKKRSLDVSDEPAEPSANDVFSRIVVCLNCYKHRLICDHGEPYLNCKAAGLACARAKCKDFEPGACQRQACLRAHSEDLKSYDNIVNAGHVSKVTAGEPLMKKLKKMLKKDNKRDNDDNGDRDDKKG
;
A
#
# COMPACT_ATOMS: atom_id res chain seq x y z
N MET A 1 36.17 -4.16 -23.57
CA MET A 1 35.15 -4.54 -24.56
C MET A 1 34.14 -5.47 -23.91
N ALA A 2 33.00 -4.93 -23.48
CA ALA A 2 31.93 -5.71 -22.86
C ALA A 2 30.62 -5.46 -23.64
N LEU A 3 30.04 -6.56 -24.13
CA LEU A 3 28.86 -6.60 -24.98
C LEU A 3 27.60 -6.22 -24.19
N LEU A 4 26.92 -5.15 -24.63
CA LEU A 4 25.59 -4.77 -24.15
C LEU A 4 24.52 -5.51 -24.98
N GLY A 5 23.98 -6.59 -24.44
CA GLY A 5 22.78 -7.26 -24.96
C GLY A 5 21.51 -6.54 -24.52
N GLY A 6 20.98 -5.65 -25.37
CA GLY A 6 19.70 -4.97 -25.15
C GLY A 6 18.52 -5.84 -25.60
N SER A 7 17.66 -6.18 -24.65
CA SER A 7 16.39 -6.88 -24.88
C SER A 7 15.38 -5.97 -25.60
N LEU A 8 15.08 -6.30 -26.86
CA LEU A 8 13.96 -5.74 -27.62
C LEU A 8 12.73 -6.62 -27.40
N GLY A 9 11.86 -6.24 -26.47
CA GLY A 9 10.60 -6.94 -26.21
C GLY A 9 9.44 -5.99 -25.94
N ALA A 10 8.30 -6.25 -26.61
CA ALA A 10 6.97 -5.76 -26.28
C ALA A 10 6.48 -4.39 -26.81
N LYS A 11 6.79 -4.02 -28.07
CA LYS A 11 6.07 -2.93 -28.77
C LYS A 11 5.13 -3.38 -29.91
N SER A 12 5.00 -4.68 -30.17
CA SER A 12 4.23 -5.21 -31.31
C SER A 12 2.74 -5.50 -31.04
N SER A 13 2.27 -5.46 -29.78
CA SER A 13 0.91 -5.92 -29.45
C SER A 13 -0.20 -4.90 -29.73
N VAL A 14 0.08 -3.59 -29.67
CA VAL A 14 -0.97 -2.55 -29.81
C VAL A 14 -1.41 -2.34 -31.27
N ARG A 15 -0.52 -2.57 -32.25
CA ARG A 15 -0.85 -2.42 -33.68
C ARG A 15 -1.88 -3.44 -34.20
N LEU A 16 -1.95 -4.64 -33.59
CA LEU A 16 -2.89 -5.68 -34.01
C LEU A 16 -4.34 -5.40 -33.60
N HIS A 17 -4.57 -4.63 -32.53
CA HIS A 17 -5.94 -4.33 -32.07
C HIS A 17 -6.64 -3.26 -32.91
N VAL A 18 -5.91 -2.31 -33.50
CA VAL A 18 -6.51 -1.25 -34.34
C VAL A 18 -6.96 -1.81 -35.69
N ILE A 19 -6.19 -2.74 -36.29
CA ILE A 19 -6.53 -3.36 -37.58
C ILE A 19 -7.83 -4.17 -37.46
N ASN A 20 -8.00 -4.94 -36.38
CA ASN A 20 -9.21 -5.75 -36.17
C ASN A 20 -10.49 -4.91 -35.99
N TYR A 21 -10.39 -3.68 -35.46
CA TYR A 21 -11.57 -2.81 -35.28
C TYR A 21 -12.11 -2.27 -36.61
N TRP A 22 -11.24 -1.92 -37.55
CA TRP A 22 -11.64 -1.44 -38.88
C TRP A 22 -12.24 -2.55 -39.74
N SER A 23 -11.68 -3.77 -39.68
CA SER A 23 -12.25 -4.94 -40.37
C SER A 23 -13.66 -5.27 -39.85
N ALA A 24 -13.86 -5.21 -38.52
CA ALA A 24 -15.15 -5.47 -37.90
C ALA A 24 -16.21 -4.41 -38.27
N ARG A 25 -15.84 -3.12 -38.31
CA ARG A 25 -16.76 -2.03 -38.70
C ARG A 25 -17.13 -2.10 -40.19
N TYR A 26 -16.19 -2.46 -41.07
CA TYR A 26 -16.46 -2.69 -42.49
C TYR A 26 -17.42 -3.87 -42.72
N TRP A 27 -17.23 -4.98 -41.99
CA TRP A 27 -18.13 -6.14 -42.05
C TRP A 27 -19.53 -5.87 -41.47
N LEU A 28 -19.63 -5.15 -40.35
CA LEU A 28 -20.91 -4.75 -39.76
C LEU A 28 -21.73 -3.86 -40.73
N ARG A 29 -21.10 -2.88 -41.37
CA ARG A 29 -21.78 -1.99 -42.34
C ARG A 29 -22.27 -2.75 -43.58
N ARG A 30 -21.51 -3.75 -44.05
CA ARG A 30 -21.90 -4.60 -45.18
C ARG A 30 -23.03 -5.59 -44.82
N SER A 31 -23.05 -6.11 -43.59
CA SER A 31 -24.07 -7.06 -43.12
C SER A 31 -25.44 -6.42 -42.86
N TRP A 32 -25.48 -5.16 -42.41
CA TRP A 32 -26.74 -4.44 -42.16
C TRP A 32 -27.48 -4.07 -43.46
N GLY A 33 -26.75 -3.82 -44.56
CA GLY A 33 -27.35 -3.58 -45.86
C GLY A 33 -28.05 -4.80 -46.47
N GLN A 34 -27.66 -6.02 -46.09
CA GLN A 34 -28.29 -7.26 -46.61
C GLN A 34 -29.43 -7.79 -45.74
N ARG A 35 -29.46 -7.53 -44.43
CA ARG A 35 -30.49 -8.09 -43.53
C ARG A 35 -31.88 -7.47 -43.69
N HIS A 36 -31.99 -6.23 -44.16
CA HIS A 36 -33.29 -5.58 -44.36
C HIS A 36 -34.08 -6.10 -45.57
N LEU A 37 -33.47 -6.89 -46.46
CA LEU A 37 -34.15 -7.44 -47.64
C LEU A 37 -34.79 -8.82 -47.41
N TYR A 38 -34.58 -9.47 -46.25
CA TYR A 38 -34.93 -10.89 -46.08
C TYR A 38 -35.85 -11.23 -44.90
N GLN A 39 -36.34 -10.26 -44.10
CA GLN A 39 -37.08 -10.58 -42.87
C GLN A 39 -38.62 -10.39 -42.92
N ASN A 40 -39.24 -10.14 -44.07
CA ASN A 40 -40.71 -10.17 -44.17
C ASN A 40 -41.18 -11.25 -45.18
N PRO A 41 -41.34 -12.51 -44.75
CA PRO A 41 -41.93 -13.55 -45.58
C PRO A 41 -43.41 -13.31 -45.92
N ASP A 42 -44.13 -12.46 -45.15
CA ASP A 42 -45.57 -12.20 -45.33
C ASP A 42 -45.92 -11.19 -46.43
N LEU A 43 -44.95 -10.53 -47.06
CA LEU A 43 -45.22 -9.60 -48.17
C LEU A 43 -45.30 -10.28 -49.55
N ARG A 44 -45.19 -11.62 -49.63
CA ARG A 44 -45.22 -12.35 -50.91
C ARG A 44 -46.62 -12.57 -51.50
N GLN A 45 -47.71 -12.24 -50.80
CA GLN A 45 -49.07 -12.50 -51.28
C GLN A 45 -49.96 -11.25 -51.46
N ALA A 46 -49.46 -10.05 -51.20
CA ALA A 46 -50.21 -8.84 -51.49
C ALA A 46 -50.18 -8.56 -53.01
N LYS A 47 -51.27 -8.92 -53.70
CA LYS A 47 -51.53 -8.50 -55.09
C LYS A 47 -51.40 -6.97 -55.15
N PRO A 48 -50.51 -6.42 -55.99
CA PRO A 48 -50.29 -4.97 -56.04
C PRO A 48 -51.59 -4.30 -56.46
N THR A 49 -52.28 -3.71 -55.49
CA THR A 49 -53.42 -2.84 -55.76
C THR A 49 -52.80 -1.54 -56.24
N ILE A 50 -52.75 -1.37 -57.56
CA ILE A 50 -52.21 -0.17 -58.21
C ILE A 50 -53.05 1.01 -57.69
N PRO A 51 -52.48 1.91 -56.85
CA PRO A 51 -53.22 3.08 -56.44
C PRO A 51 -53.50 3.94 -57.69
N PRO A 52 -54.67 4.57 -57.78
CA PRO A 52 -55.02 5.43 -58.89
C PRO A 52 -53.95 6.52 -59.05
N LYS A 53 -53.50 6.69 -60.30
CA LYS A 53 -52.45 7.63 -60.71
C LYS A 53 -52.88 9.07 -60.44
N THR A 54 -52.75 9.55 -59.21
CA THR A 54 -52.74 10.99 -58.94
C THR A 54 -51.32 11.48 -59.19
N SER A 55 -51.09 12.05 -60.37
CA SER A 55 -49.83 12.67 -60.79
C SER A 55 -49.56 13.93 -59.97
N LYS A 56 -49.18 13.76 -58.70
CA LYS A 56 -48.50 14.83 -57.96
C LYS A 56 -47.03 14.73 -58.31
N THR A 57 -46.59 15.66 -59.16
CA THR A 57 -45.20 15.92 -59.50
C THR A 57 -44.43 16.04 -58.19
N VAL A 58 -43.71 14.98 -57.80
CA VAL A 58 -42.84 15.01 -56.63
C VAL A 58 -41.81 16.09 -56.92
N PRO A 59 -41.67 17.13 -56.06
CA PRO A 59 -40.66 18.15 -56.28
C PRO A 59 -39.32 17.42 -56.34
N ARG A 60 -38.61 17.62 -57.45
CA ARG A 60 -37.27 17.09 -57.69
C ARG A 60 -36.38 17.64 -56.58
N THR A 61 -36.32 16.94 -55.45
CA THR A 61 -35.46 17.28 -54.32
C THR A 61 -34.04 17.38 -54.85
N ASP A 62 -33.44 18.55 -54.67
CA ASP A 62 -32.10 18.87 -55.15
C ASP A 62 -31.09 17.86 -54.61
N LEU A 63 -30.69 16.91 -55.46
CA LEU A 63 -29.61 15.96 -55.18
C LEU A 63 -28.33 16.68 -54.71
N GLN A 64 -28.11 17.89 -55.21
CA GLN A 64 -27.00 18.76 -54.80
C GLN A 64 -27.05 19.16 -53.31
N ALA A 65 -28.24 19.27 -52.71
CA ALA A 65 -28.36 19.57 -51.29
C ALA A 65 -27.96 18.38 -50.41
N VAL A 66 -28.28 17.16 -50.85
CA VAL A 66 -27.92 15.92 -50.14
C VAL A 66 -26.40 15.71 -50.16
N ASP A 67 -25.74 15.91 -51.30
CA ASP A 67 -24.27 15.80 -51.42
C ASP A 67 -23.54 16.81 -50.51
N LYS A 68 -24.06 18.04 -50.38
CA LYS A 68 -23.52 19.05 -49.47
C LYS A 68 -23.68 18.66 -47.99
N ILE A 69 -24.76 17.96 -47.63
CA ILE A 69 -24.96 17.48 -46.25
C ILE A 69 -24.00 16.33 -45.95
N MET A 70 -23.84 15.39 -46.90
CA MET A 70 -22.93 14.26 -46.76
C MET A 70 -21.48 14.70 -46.60
N THR A 71 -20.99 15.58 -47.46
CA THR A 71 -19.61 16.11 -47.37
C THR A 71 -19.36 16.83 -46.05
N ARG A 72 -20.29 17.69 -45.58
CA ARG A 72 -20.21 18.32 -44.26
C ARG A 72 -20.18 17.32 -43.10
N SER A 73 -20.88 16.19 -43.24
CA SER A 73 -20.88 15.14 -42.21
C SER A 73 -19.54 14.40 -42.16
N GLU A 74 -18.95 14.10 -43.32
CA GLU A 74 -17.63 13.47 -43.43
C GLU A 74 -16.52 14.38 -42.88
N ASP A 75 -16.57 15.69 -43.18
CA ASP A 75 -15.61 16.65 -42.65
C ASP A 75 -15.69 16.75 -41.11
N ARG A 76 -16.91 16.70 -40.54
CA ARG A 76 -17.08 16.64 -39.09
C ARG A 76 -16.53 15.35 -38.48
N GLU A 77 -16.74 14.21 -39.14
CA GLU A 77 -16.18 12.92 -38.68
C GLU A 77 -14.64 13.00 -38.68
N ARG A 78 -14.02 13.49 -39.76
CA ARG A 78 -12.57 13.70 -39.82
C ARG A 78 -12.06 14.65 -38.74
N GLN A 79 -12.77 15.75 -38.48
CA GLN A 79 -12.39 16.68 -37.40
C GLN A 79 -12.43 16.02 -36.02
N LEU A 80 -13.44 15.18 -35.75
CA LEU A 80 -13.53 14.45 -34.49
C LEU A 80 -12.43 13.38 -34.38
N GLU A 81 -12.11 12.70 -35.47
CA GLU A 81 -11.01 11.73 -35.51
C GLU A 81 -9.66 12.41 -35.22
N CYS A 82 -9.37 13.56 -35.84
CA CYS A 82 -8.17 14.34 -35.52
C CYS A 82 -8.13 14.75 -34.05
N LYS A 83 -9.23 15.28 -33.50
CA LYS A 83 -9.30 15.66 -32.08
C LYS A 83 -9.07 14.48 -31.13
N LEU A 84 -9.62 13.31 -31.45
CA LEU A 84 -9.40 12.09 -30.68
C LEU A 84 -7.94 11.62 -30.75
N ALA A 85 -7.31 11.73 -31.92
CA ALA A 85 -5.90 11.41 -32.09
C ALA A 85 -5.01 12.34 -31.25
N ASP A 86 -5.28 13.65 -31.27
CA ASP A 86 -4.55 14.65 -30.49
C ASP A 86 -4.68 14.41 -28.98
N MET A 87 -5.91 14.19 -28.48
CA MET A 87 -6.12 13.85 -27.07
C MET A 87 -5.42 12.55 -26.66
N THR A 88 -5.43 11.54 -27.55
CA THR A 88 -4.74 10.27 -27.31
C THR A 88 -3.22 10.45 -27.26
N ALA A 89 -2.67 11.29 -28.14
CA ALA A 89 -1.24 11.63 -28.12
C ALA A 89 -0.85 12.37 -26.84
N ALA A 90 -1.64 13.37 -26.43
CA ALA A 90 -1.42 14.13 -25.19
C ALA A 90 -1.46 13.22 -23.95
N TYR A 91 -2.46 12.33 -23.85
CA TYR A 91 -2.56 11.37 -22.76
C TYR A 91 -1.35 10.43 -22.69
N ASN A 92 -0.89 9.92 -23.84
CA ASN A 92 0.27 9.04 -23.89
C ASN A 92 1.56 9.78 -23.51
N GLN A 93 1.70 11.05 -23.89
CA GLN A 93 2.83 11.89 -23.50
C GLN A 93 2.85 12.15 -21.98
N GLU A 94 1.71 12.48 -21.38
CA GLU A 94 1.58 12.66 -19.93
C GLU A 94 1.85 11.37 -19.16
N LYS A 95 1.37 10.24 -19.67
CA LYS A 95 1.68 8.93 -19.09
C LYS A 95 3.19 8.65 -19.11
N ALA A 96 3.85 8.93 -20.22
CA ALA A 96 5.29 8.72 -20.37
C ALA A 96 6.10 9.66 -19.45
N SER A 97 5.69 10.92 -19.28
CA SER A 97 6.36 11.84 -18.36
C SER A 97 6.23 11.41 -16.90
N HIS A 98 5.05 10.96 -16.48
CA HIS A 98 4.83 10.44 -15.13
C HIS A 98 5.60 9.14 -14.85
N GLU A 99 5.72 8.25 -15.85
CA GLU A 99 6.58 7.06 -15.74
C GLU A 99 8.07 7.42 -15.62
N ALA A 100 8.53 8.44 -16.37
CA ALA A 100 9.89 8.96 -16.25
C ALA A 100 10.16 9.58 -14.87
N GLU A 101 9.23 10.37 -14.33
CA GLU A 101 9.35 10.98 -13.00
C GLU A 101 9.45 9.90 -11.90
N LYS A 102 8.60 8.87 -11.95
CA LYS A 102 8.69 7.72 -11.03
C LYS A 102 10.05 7.02 -11.09
N SER A 103 10.61 6.88 -12.29
CA SER A 103 11.95 6.28 -12.49
C SER A 103 13.05 7.12 -11.85
N ILE A 104 12.98 8.46 -11.97
CA ILE A 104 13.93 9.38 -11.34
C ILE A 104 13.84 9.26 -9.82
N VAL A 105 12.64 9.35 -9.23
CA VAL A 105 12.44 9.24 -7.78
C VAL A 105 12.98 7.90 -7.25
N TYR A 106 12.73 6.80 -7.96
CA TYR A 106 13.25 5.50 -7.59
C TYR A 106 14.79 5.44 -7.61
N LYS A 107 15.42 5.97 -8.67
CA LYS A 107 16.88 6.01 -8.79
C LYS A 107 17.51 6.87 -7.68
N SER A 108 16.95 8.03 -7.39
CA SER A 108 17.43 8.91 -6.31
C SER A 108 17.33 8.22 -4.94
N ARG A 109 16.22 7.55 -4.62
CA ARG A 109 16.08 6.79 -3.38
C ARG A 109 17.09 5.65 -3.27
N LEU A 110 17.37 4.96 -4.39
CA LEU A 110 18.36 3.90 -4.41
C LEU A 110 19.78 4.43 -4.18
N GLN A 111 20.13 5.57 -4.78
CA GLN A 111 21.41 6.24 -4.55
C GLN A 111 21.55 6.70 -3.09
N HIS A 112 20.50 7.28 -2.51
CA HIS A 112 20.49 7.65 -1.09
C HIS A 112 20.80 6.45 -0.18
N ARG A 113 20.11 5.32 -0.37
CA ARG A 113 20.37 4.09 0.41
C ARG A 113 21.78 3.52 0.21
N LYS A 114 22.39 3.75 -0.96
CA LYS A 114 23.80 3.37 -1.19
C LYS A 114 24.74 4.30 -0.42
N ALA A 115 24.48 5.61 -0.43
CA ALA A 115 25.25 6.58 0.32
C ALA A 115 25.16 6.33 1.84
N GLU A 116 23.96 6.08 2.38
CA GLU A 116 23.75 5.75 3.80
C GLU A 116 24.55 4.50 4.22
N ARG A 117 24.50 3.44 3.41
CA ARG A 117 25.29 2.23 3.69
C ARG A 117 26.79 2.51 3.63
N SER A 118 27.24 3.28 2.65
CA SER A 118 28.64 3.67 2.53
C SER A 118 29.10 4.45 3.77
N LEU A 119 28.29 5.40 4.24
CA LEU A 119 28.57 6.18 5.44
C LEU A 119 28.61 5.31 6.69
N HIS A 120 27.66 4.37 6.83
CA HIS A 120 27.66 3.40 7.92
C HIS A 120 28.93 2.54 7.94
N PHE A 121 29.39 2.05 6.77
CA PHE A 121 30.64 1.29 6.68
C PHE A 121 31.87 2.13 7.06
N MET A 122 31.95 3.39 6.60
CA MET A 122 33.05 4.27 6.99
C MET A 122 33.07 4.54 8.50
N MET A 123 31.91 4.75 9.12
CA MET A 123 31.80 4.93 10.57
C MET A 123 32.24 3.68 11.34
N LEU A 124 31.86 2.49 10.88
CA LEU A 124 32.33 1.24 11.49
C LEU A 124 33.84 1.07 11.37
N ALA A 125 34.42 1.34 10.20
CA ALA A 125 35.87 1.28 10.01
C ALA A 125 36.61 2.26 10.92
N ALA A 126 36.10 3.49 11.08
CA ALA A 126 36.68 4.47 12.00
C ALA A 126 36.65 3.99 13.46
N LYS A 127 35.54 3.34 13.89
CA LYS A 127 35.45 2.75 15.23
C LYS A 127 36.44 1.61 15.44
N MET A 128 36.64 0.76 14.44
CA MET A 128 37.64 -0.31 14.51
C MET A 128 39.06 0.26 14.64
N ASN A 129 39.41 1.24 13.81
CA ASN A 129 40.71 1.90 13.88
C ASN A 129 40.96 2.58 15.23
N HIS A 130 39.92 3.16 15.84
CA HIS A 130 40.03 3.74 17.17
C HIS A 130 40.28 2.67 18.24
N ALA A 131 39.55 1.55 18.18
CA ALA A 131 39.75 0.44 19.10
C ALA A 131 41.16 -0.16 18.97
N ASP A 132 41.67 -0.31 17.74
CA ASP A 132 43.03 -0.79 17.50
C ASP A 132 44.09 0.17 18.07
N ALA A 133 43.87 1.48 17.95
CA ALA A 133 44.76 2.49 18.53
C ALA A 133 44.75 2.48 20.07
N GLU A 134 43.58 2.25 20.68
CA GLU A 134 43.43 2.12 22.14
C GLU A 134 44.15 0.88 22.66
N VAL A 135 44.01 -0.27 21.97
CA VAL A 135 44.74 -1.50 22.30
C VAL A 135 46.26 -1.27 22.18
N ALA A 136 46.72 -0.63 21.11
CA ALA A 136 48.14 -0.30 20.94
C ALA A 136 48.68 0.60 22.06
N ALA A 137 47.90 1.59 22.50
CA ALA A 137 48.28 2.47 23.60
C ALA A 137 48.39 1.73 24.95
N LEU A 138 47.52 0.75 25.21
CA LEU A 138 47.59 -0.09 26.41
C LEU A 138 48.84 -0.98 26.42
N GLU A 139 49.23 -1.54 25.27
CA GLU A 139 50.45 -2.35 25.13
C GLU A 139 51.74 -1.56 25.37
N GLU A 140 51.76 -0.25 25.07
CA GLU A 140 52.89 0.62 25.38
C GLU A 140 52.94 0.99 26.88
N GLY A 141 51.80 1.14 27.53
CA GLY A 141 51.69 1.45 28.96
C GLY A 141 52.21 0.33 29.87
N ASP A 142 51.95 -0.93 29.52
CA ASP A 142 52.38 -2.08 30.34
C ASP A 142 53.91 -2.25 30.40
N LYS A 143 54.64 -1.80 29.37
CA LYS A 143 56.12 -1.88 29.35
C LYS A 143 56.76 -1.00 30.42
N PHE A 144 56.12 0.10 30.83
CA PHE A 144 56.65 0.98 31.87
C PHE A 144 56.38 0.49 33.30
N HIS A 145 55.41 -0.40 33.51
CA HIS A 145 55.07 -0.86 34.86
C HIS A 145 55.92 -2.05 35.34
N THR A 146 56.50 -2.83 34.42
CA THR A 146 57.40 -3.95 34.76
C THR A 146 58.74 -3.53 35.36
N ASP A 147 59.29 -2.37 35.00
CA ASP A 147 60.62 -1.96 35.47
C ASP A 147 60.59 -1.36 36.90
N HIS A 148 59.45 -0.80 37.32
CA HIS A 148 59.32 -0.26 38.69
C HIS A 148 59.02 -1.31 39.77
N ASN A 149 58.72 -2.56 39.39
CA ASN A 149 58.43 -3.64 40.35
C ASN A 149 59.66 -4.49 40.71
N ILE A 150 60.80 -4.33 40.02
CA ILE A 150 62.05 -5.05 40.35
C ILE A 150 62.79 -4.39 41.54
N LEU A 151 62.56 -3.10 41.80
CA LEU A 151 63.18 -2.39 42.95
C LEU A 151 62.35 -2.41 44.24
N ARG A 152 61.14 -3.01 44.25
CA ARG A 152 60.26 -3.03 45.43
C ARG A 152 60.28 -4.32 46.24
N THR A 153 61.08 -5.31 45.84
CA THR A 153 61.12 -6.65 46.48
C THR A 153 62.21 -6.81 47.56
N GLN A 154 62.65 -5.73 48.21
CA GLN A 154 63.60 -5.81 49.34
C GLN A 154 63.18 -4.99 50.57
N LEU A 155 61.89 -4.92 50.90
CA LEU A 155 61.50 -4.58 52.28
C LEU A 155 60.96 -5.81 53.02
N PRO A 156 61.56 -6.19 54.16
CA PRO A 156 61.07 -7.29 54.98
C PRO A 156 59.69 -6.96 55.55
N SER A 157 58.73 -7.84 55.25
CA SER A 157 57.37 -7.80 55.76
C SER A 157 57.41 -7.92 57.29
N ALA A 158 56.98 -6.87 57.99
CA ALA A 158 56.65 -6.99 59.40
C ALA A 158 55.46 -7.96 59.57
N PRO A 159 55.43 -8.76 60.65
CA PRO A 159 54.35 -9.70 60.93
C PRO A 159 53.06 -8.93 61.21
N VAL A 160 52.09 -9.05 60.31
CA VAL A 160 50.72 -8.53 60.52
C VAL A 160 49.88 -9.68 61.07
N ASP A 161 49.37 -9.47 62.28
CA ASP A 161 48.49 -10.41 62.97
C ASP A 161 47.21 -10.71 62.18
N PRO A 162 46.75 -11.98 62.18
CA PRO A 162 45.55 -12.38 61.46
C PRO A 162 44.28 -11.82 62.12
N PRO A 163 43.35 -11.20 61.36
CA PRO A 163 42.05 -10.82 61.91
C PRO A 163 41.24 -12.07 62.24
N LYS A 164 40.73 -12.09 63.47
CA LYS A 164 39.85 -13.10 64.05
C LYS A 164 38.66 -13.37 63.12
N ARG A 165 38.57 -14.62 62.63
CA ARG A 165 37.39 -15.16 61.96
C ARG A 165 36.26 -15.31 62.98
N HIS A 166 35.20 -14.55 62.81
CA HIS A 166 33.95 -14.81 63.51
C HIS A 166 33.22 -15.97 62.82
N ASN A 167 33.04 -17.00 63.63
CA ASN A 167 32.39 -18.26 63.42
C ASN A 167 30.86 -18.07 63.47
N VAL A 168 30.13 -18.39 62.41
CA VAL A 168 28.67 -18.57 62.50
C VAL A 168 28.25 -19.81 61.70
N SER A 169 28.09 -20.88 62.48
CA SER A 169 26.99 -21.84 62.48
C SER A 169 26.59 -22.53 61.17
N SER A 170 27.10 -23.74 61.08
CA SER A 170 26.48 -24.95 60.52
C SER A 170 24.97 -25.08 60.71
N VAL A 171 24.26 -25.53 59.66
CA VAL A 171 23.06 -26.40 59.72
C VAL A 171 23.04 -27.32 58.48
N PRO A 172 22.65 -28.61 58.60
CA PRO A 172 22.80 -29.63 57.57
C PRO A 172 21.52 -29.78 56.71
N THR A 173 21.59 -30.45 55.56
CA THR A 173 20.78 -31.66 55.29
C THR A 173 21.00 -32.22 53.89
N SER A 174 20.93 -33.54 53.87
CA SER A 174 21.11 -34.45 52.75
C SER A 174 19.83 -34.62 51.93
N ARG A 175 20.02 -35.19 50.72
CA ARG A 175 19.13 -36.12 50.00
C ARG A 175 17.93 -35.58 49.20
N SER A 176 18.01 -35.93 47.91
CA SER A 176 17.00 -36.70 47.14
C SER A 176 15.85 -35.96 46.43
N ASN A 177 15.91 -36.10 45.10
CA ASN A 177 14.81 -36.34 44.15
C ASN A 177 13.90 -35.20 43.65
N LYS A 178 13.84 -35.20 42.31
CA LYS A 178 12.65 -35.09 41.44
C LYS A 178 12.24 -33.70 40.96
N GLU A 179 12.14 -33.62 39.64
CA GLU A 179 11.38 -32.65 38.85
C GLU A 179 10.14 -32.12 39.57
N THR A 180 9.94 -30.80 39.49
CA THR A 180 8.71 -30.22 38.95
C THR A 180 8.89 -28.71 38.71
N LYS A 181 8.22 -28.24 37.65
CA LYS A 181 7.92 -26.84 37.37
C LYS A 181 7.33 -26.16 38.61
N ASP A 182 7.78 -24.95 38.92
CA ASP A 182 6.95 -23.75 39.08
C ASP A 182 7.65 -22.62 39.84
N ASN A 183 7.46 -21.40 39.32
CA ASN A 183 7.42 -20.11 40.01
C ASN A 183 8.44 -19.84 41.13
N LYS A 184 9.58 -19.23 40.76
CA LYS A 184 10.41 -18.48 41.70
C LYS A 184 10.13 -16.99 41.60
N LYS A 185 9.30 -16.50 42.53
CA LYS A 185 9.24 -15.10 42.95
C LYS A 185 10.65 -14.64 43.30
N ARG A 186 11.15 -13.64 42.58
CA ARG A 186 12.43 -12.97 42.87
C ARG A 186 12.12 -11.80 43.80
N SER A 187 12.75 -11.82 44.97
CA SER A 187 12.67 -10.80 46.02
C SER A 187 13.19 -9.46 45.49
N LEU A 188 12.39 -8.43 45.75
CA LEU A 188 12.73 -7.01 45.63
C LEU A 188 13.78 -6.67 46.68
N ASP A 189 14.96 -6.29 46.21
CA ASP A 189 15.76 -5.25 46.84
C ASP A 189 16.46 -4.53 45.68
N VAL A 190 15.73 -3.60 45.07
CA VAL A 190 16.19 -2.72 44.00
C VAL A 190 16.29 -1.36 44.63
N SER A 191 17.52 -0.91 44.83
CA SER A 191 17.84 0.45 45.21
C SER A 191 17.18 1.43 44.26
N ASP A 192 16.36 2.33 44.81
CA ASP A 192 15.77 3.49 44.13
C ASP A 192 16.87 4.52 43.80
N GLU A 193 17.72 4.21 42.82
CA GLU A 193 18.37 5.26 42.03
C GLU A 193 17.50 5.52 40.78
N PRO A 194 17.06 6.75 40.53
CA PRO A 194 16.32 7.08 39.31
C PRO A 194 17.25 6.87 38.12
N ALA A 195 17.08 5.75 37.43
CA ALA A 195 17.78 5.47 36.19
C ALA A 195 17.51 6.62 35.21
N GLU A 196 18.58 7.31 34.80
CA GLU A 196 18.48 8.34 33.78
C GLU A 196 17.89 7.72 32.50
N PRO A 197 16.91 8.37 31.87
CA PRO A 197 16.23 7.82 30.70
C PRO A 197 17.24 7.60 29.58
N SER A 198 17.51 6.33 29.25
CA SER A 198 18.45 6.00 28.18
C SER A 198 17.98 6.65 26.88
N ALA A 199 18.89 7.29 26.14
CA ALA A 199 18.61 8.00 24.90
C ALA A 199 18.01 7.12 23.76
N ASN A 200 17.75 5.84 24.01
CA ASN A 200 17.07 4.91 23.11
C ASN A 200 15.55 4.82 23.34
N ASP A 201 15.00 5.56 24.32
CA ASP A 201 13.61 5.43 24.77
C ASP A 201 12.58 6.32 24.02
N VAL A 202 12.96 6.86 22.85
CA VAL A 202 12.07 7.74 22.05
C VAL A 202 11.74 7.17 20.68
N PHE A 203 11.85 5.85 20.51
CA PHE A 203 11.16 5.20 19.39
C PHE A 203 9.70 4.99 19.77
N SER A 204 8.97 6.11 19.85
CA SER A 204 7.51 6.11 19.98
C SER A 204 6.95 5.14 18.96
N ARG A 205 6.31 4.10 19.46
CA ARG A 205 5.70 3.06 18.67
C ARG A 205 4.82 3.68 17.59
N ILE A 206 5.01 3.23 16.35
CA ILE A 206 4.23 3.73 15.23
C ILE A 206 2.77 3.24 15.32
N VAL A 207 1.82 4.18 15.50
CA VAL A 207 0.38 3.91 15.46
C VAL A 207 -0.22 4.37 14.14
N VAL A 208 -0.85 3.45 13.42
CA VAL A 208 -1.49 3.71 12.12
C VAL A 208 -2.90 4.24 12.34
N CYS A 209 -3.30 5.28 11.60
CA CYS A 209 -4.66 5.81 11.69
C CYS A 209 -5.71 4.86 11.09
N LEU A 210 -6.96 5.06 11.52
CA LEU A 210 -8.10 4.23 11.13
C LEU A 210 -8.32 4.18 9.62
N ASN A 211 -8.18 5.31 8.94
CA ASN A 211 -8.40 5.38 7.49
C ASN A 211 -7.30 4.67 6.72
N CYS A 212 -6.03 4.91 7.05
CA CYS A 212 -4.93 4.19 6.41
C CYS A 212 -5.02 2.68 6.65
N TYR A 213 -5.39 2.25 7.86
CA TYR A 213 -5.63 0.84 8.17
C TYR A 213 -6.80 0.25 7.36
N LYS A 214 -7.93 0.96 7.30
CA LYS A 214 -9.15 0.52 6.59
C LYS A 214 -8.93 0.41 5.08
N HIS A 215 -8.19 1.34 4.51
CA HIS A 215 -7.94 1.45 3.06
C HIS A 215 -6.61 0.83 2.60
N ARG A 216 -5.85 0.21 3.52
CA ARG A 216 -4.52 -0.36 3.25
C ARG A 216 -3.54 0.66 2.63
N LEU A 217 -3.64 1.91 3.07
CA LEU A 217 -2.72 2.97 2.66
C LEU A 217 -1.48 2.97 3.57
N ILE A 218 -0.36 3.42 3.02
CA ILE A 218 0.84 3.68 3.81
C ILE A 218 0.58 4.92 4.67
N CYS A 219 0.87 4.80 5.95
CA CYS A 219 0.66 5.85 6.94
C CYS A 219 1.97 6.60 7.16
N ASP A 220 1.94 7.93 7.07
CA ASP A 220 3.09 8.84 7.15
C ASP A 220 3.32 9.46 8.54
N HIS A 221 2.52 9.07 9.52
CA HIS A 221 2.60 9.44 10.94
C HIS A 221 2.41 10.92 11.31
N GLY A 222 2.31 11.84 10.34
CA GLY A 222 2.05 13.26 10.59
C GLY A 222 0.63 13.61 11.05
N GLU A 223 0.45 14.82 11.57
CA GLU A 223 -0.85 15.38 11.94
C GLU A 223 -1.12 16.72 11.22
N PRO A 224 -2.14 16.82 10.33
CA PRO A 224 -2.92 15.74 9.71
C PRO A 224 -2.14 15.04 8.59
N TYR A 225 -2.33 13.73 8.48
CA TYR A 225 -1.69 12.87 7.48
C TYR A 225 -2.02 13.24 6.04
N LEU A 226 -1.04 13.14 5.15
CA LEU A 226 -1.13 13.62 3.76
C LEU A 226 -2.25 12.92 2.97
N ASN A 227 -2.39 11.61 3.16
CA ASN A 227 -3.44 10.81 2.52
C ASN A 227 -4.84 11.11 3.05
N CYS A 228 -4.98 11.32 4.37
CA CYS A 228 -6.28 11.66 4.96
C CYS A 228 -6.70 13.08 4.58
N LYS A 229 -5.74 14.02 4.57
CA LYS A 229 -5.94 15.41 4.12
C LYS A 229 -6.34 15.47 2.65
N ALA A 230 -5.66 14.73 1.78
CA ALA A 230 -5.99 14.66 0.36
C ALA A 230 -7.39 14.05 0.11
N ALA A 231 -7.81 13.09 0.95
CA ALA A 231 -9.13 12.49 0.88
C ALA A 231 -10.24 13.34 1.54
N GLY A 232 -9.89 14.46 2.19
CA GLY A 232 -10.83 15.25 2.99
C GLY A 232 -11.41 14.51 4.20
N LEU A 233 -10.69 13.50 4.71
CA LEU A 233 -11.12 12.68 5.84
C LEU A 233 -10.40 13.12 7.12
N ALA A 234 -11.16 13.23 8.21
CA ALA A 234 -10.59 13.42 9.54
C ALA A 234 -9.68 12.24 9.87
N CYS A 235 -8.45 12.54 10.28
CA CYS A 235 -7.55 11.49 10.70
C CYS A 235 -7.74 11.18 12.18
N ALA A 236 -7.97 9.91 12.49
CA ALA A 236 -8.19 9.46 13.85
C ALA A 236 -7.45 8.13 14.09
N ARG A 237 -6.84 7.98 15.26
CA ARG A 237 -6.16 6.75 15.70
C ARG A 237 -7.02 6.05 16.74
N ALA A 238 -7.12 4.72 16.68
CA ALA A 238 -7.92 3.97 17.66
C ALA A 238 -7.15 3.78 18.97
N LYS A 239 -7.76 4.17 20.09
CA LYS A 239 -7.27 3.82 21.43
C LYS A 239 -7.35 2.31 21.66
N CYS A 240 -6.35 1.76 22.34
CA CYS A 240 -6.35 0.37 22.78
C CYS A 240 -7.31 0.19 23.97
N LYS A 241 -8.33 -0.65 23.80
CA LYS A 241 -9.31 -0.93 24.87
C LYS A 241 -8.67 -1.73 26.02
N ASP A 242 -7.73 -2.62 25.69
CA ASP A 242 -7.07 -3.50 26.66
C ASP A 242 -5.88 -2.82 27.37
N PHE A 243 -5.58 -1.56 27.03
CA PHE A 243 -4.48 -0.82 27.64
C PHE A 243 -4.91 -0.01 28.87
N GLU A 244 -6.15 0.49 28.93
CA GLU A 244 -6.66 1.19 30.13
C GLU A 244 -6.74 0.36 31.44
N PRO A 245 -6.62 -0.98 31.43
CA PRO A 245 -6.34 -1.78 32.63
C PRO A 245 -4.87 -2.23 32.79
N GLY A 246 -3.91 -1.69 32.03
CA GLY A 246 -2.49 -2.09 32.09
C GLY A 246 -2.18 -3.48 31.51
N ALA A 247 -3.12 -4.05 30.74
CA ALA A 247 -3.11 -5.47 30.38
C ALA A 247 -2.76 -5.77 28.91
N CYS A 248 -2.45 -4.76 28.09
CA CYS A 248 -2.13 -5.01 26.69
C CYS A 248 -0.76 -5.68 26.54
N GLN A 249 -0.72 -7.01 26.60
CA GLN A 249 0.50 -7.82 26.47
C GLN A 249 1.00 -7.95 25.01
N ARG A 250 0.38 -7.25 24.06
CA ARG A 250 0.76 -7.33 22.65
C ARG A 250 1.96 -6.43 22.40
N GLN A 251 3.15 -7.03 22.25
CA GLN A 251 4.39 -6.32 21.88
C GLN A 251 4.18 -5.39 20.68
N ALA A 252 3.37 -5.82 19.69
CA ALA A 252 3.03 -5.04 18.50
C ALA A 252 1.54 -4.64 18.38
N CYS A 253 0.91 -4.14 19.46
CA CYS A 253 -0.44 -3.56 19.42
C CYS A 253 -0.68 -2.40 18.42
N LEU A 254 -1.35 -2.62 17.28
CA LEU A 254 -1.58 -1.54 16.30
C LEU A 254 -2.47 -0.35 16.77
N ARG A 255 -2.88 -0.31 18.05
CA ARG A 255 -3.72 0.74 18.65
C ARG A 255 -2.89 1.65 19.56
N ALA A 256 -3.33 2.88 19.74
CA ALA A 256 -2.68 3.86 20.61
C ALA A 256 -2.82 3.49 22.09
N HIS A 257 -1.71 3.59 22.82
CA HIS A 257 -1.61 3.47 24.27
C HIS A 257 -1.59 4.87 24.92
N SER A 258 -1.66 4.96 26.26
CA SER A 258 -1.64 6.28 26.91
C SER A 258 -0.29 6.99 26.78
N GLU A 259 0.79 6.24 26.62
CA GLU A 259 2.14 6.77 26.34
C GLU A 259 2.17 7.50 24.98
N ASP A 260 1.42 7.00 23.99
CA ASP A 260 1.33 7.59 22.65
C ASP A 260 0.52 8.90 22.61
N LEU A 261 -0.21 9.24 23.69
CA LEU A 261 -0.99 10.49 23.79
C LEU A 261 -0.09 11.73 23.73
N LYS A 262 1.20 11.60 24.08
CA LYS A 262 2.17 12.70 23.95
C LYS A 262 2.53 13.01 22.50
N SER A 263 2.39 12.03 21.60
CA SER A 263 2.81 12.15 20.20
C SER A 263 1.66 12.42 19.24
N TYR A 264 0.41 12.19 19.65
CA TYR A 264 -0.76 12.25 18.78
C TYR A 264 -1.97 12.88 19.47
N ASP A 265 -2.51 13.94 18.88
CA ASP A 265 -3.70 14.63 19.40
C ASP A 265 -5.02 13.95 18.98
N ASN A 266 -4.99 13.14 17.92
CA ASN A 266 -6.21 12.60 17.29
C ASN A 266 -6.63 11.17 17.72
N ILE A 267 -6.37 10.80 18.97
CA ILE A 267 -6.72 9.48 19.51
C ILE A 267 -8.22 9.43 19.88
N VAL A 268 -8.95 8.47 19.31
CA VAL A 268 -10.38 8.27 19.53
C VAL A 268 -10.69 6.85 20.02
N ASN A 269 -11.76 6.72 20.81
CA ASN A 269 -12.30 5.42 21.22
C ASN A 269 -13.07 4.77 20.06
N ALA A 270 -12.33 4.21 19.10
CA ALA A 270 -12.90 3.38 18.05
C ALA A 270 -12.95 1.91 18.50
N GLY A 271 -14.12 1.28 18.35
CA GLY A 271 -14.34 -0.14 18.60
C GLY A 271 -13.49 -1.06 17.70
N HIS A 272 -13.93 -2.30 17.51
CA HIS A 272 -13.24 -3.20 16.58
C HIS A 272 -13.39 -2.70 15.12
N VAL A 273 -12.28 -2.24 14.51
CA VAL A 273 -12.26 -1.87 13.10
C VAL A 273 -11.85 -3.07 12.27
N SER A 274 -12.83 -3.68 11.60
CA SER A 274 -12.56 -4.74 10.63
C SER A 274 -11.79 -4.16 9.43
N LYS A 275 -10.76 -4.88 8.98
CA LYS A 275 -10.14 -4.59 7.68
C LYS A 275 -11.24 -4.77 6.64
N VAL A 276 -11.42 -3.78 5.77
CA VAL A 276 -12.23 -4.00 4.56
C VAL A 276 -11.52 -5.12 3.80
N THR A 277 -12.16 -6.27 3.71
CA THR A 277 -11.72 -7.34 2.82
C THR A 277 -11.74 -6.74 1.43
N ALA A 278 -10.57 -6.64 0.79
CA ALA A 278 -10.38 -5.95 -0.49
C ALA A 278 -11.03 -6.70 -1.68
N GLY A 279 -12.17 -7.37 -1.46
CA GLY A 279 -12.74 -8.38 -2.35
C GLY A 279 -14.23 -8.21 -2.70
N GLU A 280 -14.98 -7.31 -2.07
CA GLU A 280 -16.20 -6.80 -2.71
C GLU A 280 -15.85 -5.48 -3.38
N PRO A 281 -15.52 -5.48 -4.69
CA PRO A 281 -15.40 -4.25 -5.44
C PRO A 281 -16.67 -3.45 -5.19
N LEU A 282 -16.52 -2.14 -5.00
CA LEU A 282 -17.62 -1.20 -4.81
C LEU A 282 -18.72 -1.42 -5.87
N MET A 283 -18.32 -1.89 -7.06
CA MET A 283 -19.15 -2.35 -8.17
C MET A 283 -20.06 -3.55 -7.88
N LYS A 284 -19.69 -4.51 -7.03
CA LYS A 284 -20.58 -5.62 -6.59
C LYS A 284 -21.66 -5.12 -5.64
N LYS A 285 -21.32 -4.20 -4.73
CA LYS A 285 -22.31 -3.58 -3.84
C LYS A 285 -23.26 -2.68 -4.64
N LEU A 286 -22.73 -1.89 -5.58
CA LEU A 286 -23.52 -1.08 -6.51
C LEU A 286 -24.41 -1.96 -7.42
N LYS A 287 -23.90 -3.06 -7.98
CA LYS A 287 -24.69 -4.02 -8.77
C LYS A 287 -25.77 -4.73 -7.93
N LYS A 288 -25.51 -5.05 -6.66
CA LYS A 288 -26.53 -5.61 -5.75
C LYS A 288 -27.63 -4.60 -5.46
N MET A 289 -27.29 -3.32 -5.28
CA MET A 289 -28.28 -2.26 -5.10
C MET A 289 -29.11 -2.06 -6.38
N LEU A 290 -28.47 -1.92 -7.54
CA LEU A 290 -29.16 -1.78 -8.83
C LEU A 290 -30.02 -2.98 -9.20
N LYS A 291 -29.62 -4.22 -8.85
CA LYS A 291 -30.46 -5.41 -9.06
C LYS A 291 -31.65 -5.49 -8.11
N LYS A 292 -31.58 -4.85 -6.95
CA LYS A 292 -32.68 -4.88 -5.98
C LYS A 292 -33.84 -3.99 -6.42
N ASP A 293 -33.54 -2.91 -7.13
CA ASP A 293 -34.56 -2.01 -7.67
C ASP A 293 -35.30 -2.66 -8.86
N ASN A 294 -34.59 -3.35 -9.76
CA ASN A 294 -35.21 -4.08 -10.88
C ASN A 294 -36.03 -5.33 -10.51
N LYS A 295 -36.00 -5.78 -9.25
CA LYS A 295 -36.77 -6.96 -8.82
C LYS A 295 -38.16 -6.58 -8.27
N ARG A 296 -38.38 -5.33 -7.85
CA ARG A 296 -39.68 -4.93 -7.28
C ARG A 296 -40.80 -4.84 -8.32
N ASP A 297 -40.49 -4.66 -9.60
CA ASP A 297 -41.53 -4.44 -10.61
C ASP A 297 -42.04 -5.73 -11.27
N ASN A 298 -41.45 -6.90 -10.97
CA ASN A 298 -41.84 -8.18 -11.58
C ASN A 298 -42.73 -9.07 -10.70
N ASP A 299 -42.87 -8.78 -9.41
CA ASP A 299 -43.62 -9.63 -8.48
C ASP A 299 -45.10 -9.19 -8.30
N ASP A 300 -45.57 -8.14 -9.00
CA ASP A 300 -46.91 -7.54 -8.80
C ASP A 300 -47.94 -7.88 -9.90
N ASN A 301 -47.64 -8.81 -10.83
CA ASN A 301 -48.49 -9.09 -12.01
C ASN A 301 -49.10 -10.51 -12.07
N GLY A 302 -49.09 -11.27 -10.97
CA GLY A 302 -49.54 -12.66 -10.99
C GLY A 302 -50.56 -13.01 -9.92
N ASP A 303 -51.74 -12.37 -9.89
CA ASP A 303 -52.87 -12.89 -9.09
C ASP A 303 -54.24 -12.26 -9.44
N ARG A 304 -54.61 -12.20 -10.72
CA ARG A 304 -55.98 -11.85 -11.13
C ARG A 304 -56.48 -12.66 -12.32
N ASP A 305 -56.64 -13.96 -12.14
CA ASP A 305 -57.58 -14.76 -12.92
C ASP A 305 -58.08 -15.89 -12.04
N ASP A 306 -59.27 -15.72 -11.46
CA ASP A 306 -60.25 -16.80 -11.18
C ASP A 306 -61.36 -16.30 -10.25
N LYS A 307 -62.31 -15.55 -10.81
CA LYS A 307 -63.71 -15.56 -10.35
C LYS A 307 -64.64 -15.39 -11.55
N LYS A 308 -64.94 -16.49 -12.24
CA LYS A 308 -66.17 -16.65 -13.00
C LYS A 308 -67.21 -17.28 -12.07
N GLY A 309 -68.27 -16.53 -11.81
CA GLY A 309 -69.56 -16.99 -11.31
C GLY A 309 -70.63 -16.43 -12.21
#